data_AF-A0A418F4Y4-F1
#
_entry.id   AF-A0A418F4Y4-F1
#
_cell.length_a   1.000
_cell.length_b   1.000
_cell.length_c   1.000
_cell.angle_alpha   90.00
_cell.angle_beta   90.00
_cell.angle_gamma   90.00
#
_symmetry.space_group_name_H-M   'P 1'
#
loop_
_entity.id
_entity.type
_entity.pdbx_description
1 polymer ?
#
loop_
_entity_poly.entity_id
_entity_poly.type
_entity_poly.pdbx_seq_one_letter_code
_entity_poly.pdbx_strand_id
1 'polypeptide(L)'
;MPGIFPLLDEQCAISQTSVDVLMHRFNETYVKEPHFIKSRVKGSVFSVRHYAGVVEYDLSHFAEANIDSFFTELYTELQKSSNAFVRNLLKDERSNKEKLKRPPSTSFQFRAQVNALVQDLNMCNPHYVR
;
A
#
# COMPACT_ATOMS: atom_id res chain seq x y z
N MET A 1 7.90 3.88 -16.12
CA MET A 1 6.43 3.79 -15.89
C MET A 1 6.18 3.58 -14.41
N PRO A 2 5.12 4.17 -13.81
CA PRO A 2 4.80 3.96 -12.39
C PRO A 2 4.42 2.50 -12.14
N GLY A 3 4.92 1.90 -11.06
CA GLY A 3 4.51 0.54 -10.65
C GLY A 3 3.07 0.48 -10.14
N ILE A 4 2.57 -0.74 -9.89
CA ILE A 4 1.17 -1.00 -9.48
C ILE A 4 0.77 -0.19 -8.24
N PHE A 5 1.61 -0.16 -7.20
CA PHE A 5 1.34 0.56 -5.96
C PHE A 5 1.27 2.09 -6.15
N PRO A 6 2.24 2.76 -6.80
CA PRO A 6 2.10 4.18 -7.13
C PRO A 6 0.80 4.53 -7.89
N LEU A 7 0.40 3.71 -8.86
CA LEU A 7 -0.85 3.93 -9.59
C LEU A 7 -2.07 3.74 -8.69
N LEU A 8 -2.05 2.73 -7.81
CA LEU A 8 -3.09 2.53 -6.80
C LEU A 8 -3.19 3.74 -5.87
N ASP A 9 -2.07 4.28 -5.39
CA ASP A 9 -2.02 5.47 -4.53
C ASP A 9 -2.63 6.69 -5.24
N GLU A 10 -2.27 6.92 -6.50
CA GLU A 10 -2.84 7.99 -7.33
C GLU A 10 -4.36 7.83 -7.48
N GLN A 11 -4.82 6.62 -7.81
CA GLN A 11 -6.25 6.35 -7.99
C GLN A 11 -7.04 6.45 -6.68
N CYS A 12 -6.49 6.03 -5.53
CA CYS A 12 -7.12 6.22 -4.23
C CYS A 12 -7.19 7.69 -3.81
N ALA A 13 -6.26 8.52 -4.29
CA ALA A 13 -6.28 9.96 -4.05
C ALA A 13 -7.38 10.69 -4.84
N ILE A 14 -7.86 10.11 -5.94
CA ILE A 14 -9.03 10.60 -6.67
C ILE A 14 -10.26 10.04 -5.97
N SER A 15 -11.13 10.92 -5.46
CA SER A 15 -12.32 10.50 -4.71
C SER A 15 -13.21 9.56 -5.52
N GLN A 16 -13.58 8.41 -4.94
CA GLN A 16 -14.50 7.40 -5.48
C GLN A 16 -14.02 6.65 -6.74
N THR A 17 -12.76 6.23 -6.81
CA THR A 17 -12.34 5.27 -7.84
C THR A 17 -13.08 3.93 -7.65
N SER A 18 -13.87 3.52 -8.64
CA SER A 18 -14.49 2.20 -8.67
C SER A 18 -13.46 1.13 -9.11
N VAL A 19 -13.72 -0.12 -8.73
CA VAL A 19 -12.88 -1.27 -9.10
C VAL A 19 -12.75 -1.38 -10.63
N ASP A 20 -13.82 -1.10 -11.38
CA ASP A 20 -13.79 -1.10 -12.85
C ASP A 20 -12.85 -0.03 -13.43
N VAL A 21 -12.86 1.18 -12.87
CA VAL A 21 -11.98 2.27 -13.31
C VAL A 21 -10.52 1.91 -13.00
N LEU A 22 -10.26 1.40 -11.79
CA LEU A 22 -8.92 0.96 -11.39
C LEU A 22 -8.41 -0.17 -12.30
N MET A 23 -9.22 -1.18 -12.56
CA MET A 23 -8.88 -2.30 -13.44
C MET A 23 -8.63 -1.83 -14.88
N HIS A 24 -9.44 -0.88 -15.39
CA HIS A 24 -9.21 -0.27 -16.69
C HIS A 24 -7.85 0.40 -16.76
N ARG A 25 -7.52 1.24 -15.76
CA ARG A 25 -6.23 1.94 -15.67
C ARG A 25 -5.05 0.98 -15.56
N PHE A 26 -5.18 -0.10 -14.80
CA PHE A 26 -4.14 -1.13 -14.70
C PHE A 26 -3.91 -1.79 -16.06
N ASN A 27 -4.98 -2.20 -16.74
CA ASN A 27 -4.89 -2.80 -18.05
C ASN A 27 -4.24 -1.86 -19.07
N GLU A 28 -4.65 -0.59 -19.13
CA GLU A 28 -4.07 0.38 -20.07
C GLU A 28 -2.59 0.64 -19.79
N THR A 29 -2.22 0.78 -18.51
CA THR A 29 -0.86 1.13 -18.11
C THR A 29 0.10 -0.03 -18.30
N TYR A 30 -0.33 -1.26 -18.01
CA TYR A 30 0.55 -2.43 -17.92
C TYR A 30 0.37 -3.46 -19.02
N VAL A 31 -0.48 -3.24 -20.04
CA VAL A 31 -0.68 -4.20 -21.14
C VAL A 31 0.62 -4.61 -21.86
N LYS A 32 1.64 -3.74 -21.87
CA LYS A 32 2.93 -4.01 -22.51
C LYS A 32 3.97 -4.61 -21.55
N GLU A 33 3.65 -4.69 -20.25
CA GLU A 33 4.60 -5.19 -19.24
C GLU A 33 4.57 -6.72 -19.19
N PRO A 34 5.72 -7.41 -19.35
CA PRO A 34 5.75 -8.88 -19.42
C PRO A 34 5.38 -9.57 -18.10
N HIS A 35 5.42 -8.83 -16.98
CA HIS A 35 5.07 -9.33 -15.66
C HIS A 35 3.60 -9.13 -15.30
N PHE A 36 2.87 -8.29 -16.05
CA PHE A 36 1.45 -8.06 -15.82
C PHE A 36 0.62 -8.91 -16.77
N ILE A 37 -0.37 -9.62 -16.23
CA ILE A 37 -1.24 -10.50 -16.99
C ILE A 37 -2.67 -10.00 -16.80
N LYS A 38 -3.22 -9.45 -17.89
CA LYS A 38 -4.64 -9.07 -17.96
C LYS A 38 -5.52 -10.33 -17.95
N SER A 39 -6.57 -10.33 -17.13
CA SER A 39 -7.57 -11.39 -17.15
C SER A 39 -8.28 -11.45 -18.51
N ARG A 40 -8.53 -12.69 -18.98
CA ARG A 40 -9.28 -12.95 -20.23
C ARG A 40 -10.76 -12.65 -20.08
N VAL A 41 -11.27 -12.69 -18.86
CA VAL A 41 -12.67 -12.40 -18.53
C VAL A 41 -12.73 -11.00 -17.93
N LYS A 42 -13.75 -10.22 -18.30
CA LYS A 42 -13.99 -8.92 -17.68
C LYS A 42 -14.33 -9.15 -16.20
N GLY A 43 -13.61 -8.49 -15.31
CA GLY A 43 -13.77 -8.61 -13.87
C GLY A 43 -12.73 -7.79 -13.12
N SER A 44 -12.67 -7.96 -11.80
CA SER A 44 -11.76 -7.26 -10.88
C SER A 44 -10.38 -7.90 -10.75
N VAL A 45 -10.06 -8.89 -11.59
CA VAL A 45 -8.92 -9.77 -11.38
C VAL A 45 -7.79 -9.48 -12.37
N PHE A 46 -6.57 -9.48 -11.87
CA PHE A 46 -5.34 -9.46 -12.67
C PHE A 46 -4.34 -10.47 -12.12
N SER A 47 -3.32 -10.83 -12.89
CA SER A 47 -2.25 -11.69 -12.39
C SER A 47 -0.89 -11.05 -12.58
N VAL A 48 0.04 -11.41 -11.70
CA VAL A 48 1.44 -11.00 -11.78
C VAL A 48 2.31 -12.24 -11.88
N ARG A 49 3.28 -12.20 -12.79
CA ARG A 49 4.32 -13.22 -12.90
C ARG A 49 5.42 -12.92 -11.87
N HIS A 50 5.33 -13.56 -10.72
CA HIS A 50 6.38 -13.53 -9.69
C HIS A 50 7.47 -14.55 -9.98
N TYR A 51 8.60 -14.44 -9.26
CA TYR A 51 9.70 -15.40 -9.34
C TYR A 51 9.25 -16.84 -9.01
N ALA A 52 8.26 -16.99 -8.11
CA ALA A 52 7.74 -18.28 -7.67
C ALA A 52 6.56 -18.78 -8.52
N GLY A 53 6.14 -18.04 -9.55
CA GLY A 53 5.01 -18.40 -10.41
C GLY A 53 4.01 -17.26 -10.61
N VAL A 54 2.94 -17.56 -11.35
CA VAL A 54 1.86 -16.60 -11.60
C VAL A 54 0.91 -16.60 -10.41
N VAL A 55 0.63 -15.41 -9.86
CA VAL A 55 -0.32 -15.22 -8.77
C VAL A 55 -1.44 -14.31 -9.24
N GLU A 56 -2.66 -14.70 -8.94
CA GLU A 56 -3.88 -13.97 -9.26
C GLU A 56 -4.32 -13.10 -8.07
N TYR A 57 -4.76 -11.88 -8.37
CA TYR A 57 -5.15 -10.85 -7.41
C TYR A 57 -6.51 -10.28 -7.76
N ASP A 58 -7.39 -10.18 -6.75
CA ASP A 58 -8.69 -9.53 -6.85
C ASP A 58 -8.61 -8.08 -6.33
N LEU A 59 -8.92 -7.11 -7.19
CA LEU A 59 -8.92 -5.69 -6.90
C LEU A 59 -10.09 -5.21 -6.03
N SER A 60 -11.08 -6.06 -5.75
CA SER A 60 -12.34 -5.66 -5.09
C SER A 60 -12.14 -4.82 -3.83
N HIS A 61 -11.12 -5.13 -3.03
CA HIS A 61 -10.82 -4.43 -1.77
C HIS A 61 -9.49 -3.67 -1.77
N PHE A 62 -8.80 -3.58 -2.90
CA PHE A 62 -7.47 -2.96 -2.96
C PHE A 62 -7.50 -1.48 -2.59
N ALA A 63 -8.48 -0.73 -3.11
CA ALA A 63 -8.59 0.70 -2.85
C ALA A 63 -8.93 0.98 -1.38
N GLU A 64 -9.88 0.23 -0.81
CA GLU A 64 -10.27 0.33 0.59
C GLU A 64 -9.08 0.01 1.52
N ALA A 65 -8.39 -1.11 1.28
CA ALA A 65 -7.24 -1.53 2.08
C ALA A 65 -6.02 -0.60 1.95
N ASN A 66 -5.93 0.15 0.86
CA ASN A 66 -4.82 1.09 0.62
C ASN A 66 -5.07 2.48 1.22
N ILE A 67 -6.34 2.84 1.47
CA ILE A 67 -6.68 4.04 2.22
C ILE A 67 -6.40 3.75 3.70
N ASP A 68 -5.34 4.35 4.23
CA ASP A 68 -5.09 4.31 5.67
C ASP A 68 -6.11 5.22 6.38
N SER A 69 -7.27 4.65 6.67
CA SER A 69 -8.36 5.27 7.42
C SER A 69 -8.15 5.13 8.92
N PHE A 70 -6.93 5.30 9.40
CA PHE A 70 -6.73 5.48 10.83
C PHE A 70 -7.29 6.85 11.24
N PHE A 71 -8.44 6.82 11.90
CA PHE A 71 -9.16 8.00 12.33
C PHE A 71 -8.31 8.80 13.32
N THR A 72 -7.74 9.91 12.85
CA THR A 72 -6.99 10.88 13.66
C THR A 72 -7.73 11.25 14.96
N GLU A 73 -9.06 11.32 14.89
CA GLU A 73 -9.94 11.58 16.04
C GLU A 73 -9.87 10.47 17.09
N LEU A 74 -9.98 9.21 16.68
CA LEU A 74 -9.87 8.05 17.57
C LEU A 74 -8.50 8.01 18.24
N TYR A 75 -7.43 8.26 17.47
CA TYR A 75 -6.08 8.33 18.01
C TYR A 75 -5.93 9.43 19.07
N THR A 76 -6.43 10.63 18.78
CA THR A 76 -6.40 11.77 19.71
C THR A 76 -7.15 11.44 21.01
N GLU A 77 -8.25 10.70 20.92
CA GLU A 77 -9.02 10.33 22.10
C GLU A 77 -8.34 9.22 22.91
N LEU A 78 -7.76 8.22 22.25
CA LEU A 78 -7.02 7.16 22.92
C LEU A 78 -5.75 7.70 23.63
N GLN A 79 -5.14 8.77 23.13
CA GLN A 79 -4.04 9.47 23.81
C GLN A 79 -4.46 10.11 25.15
N LYS A 80 -5.75 10.41 25.35
CA LYS A 80 -6.31 10.92 26.61
C LYS A 80 -6.76 9.82 27.56
N SER A 81 -6.64 8.55 27.16
CA SER A 81 -7.04 7.41 28.00
C SER A 81 -6.46 7.53 29.41
N SER A 82 -7.23 7.22 30.44
CA SER A 82 -6.74 7.16 31.83
C SER A 82 -5.70 6.05 32.05
N ASN A 83 -5.69 5.03 31.19
CA ASN A 83 -4.75 3.93 31.25
C ASN A 83 -3.39 4.32 30.63
N ALA A 84 -2.33 4.30 31.46
CA ALA A 84 -0.98 4.64 31.02
C ALA A 84 -0.43 3.72 29.93
N PHE A 85 -0.79 2.43 29.94
CA PHE A 85 -0.40 1.49 28.90
C PHE A 85 -0.97 1.90 27.54
N VAL A 86 -2.26 2.25 27.48
CA VAL A 86 -2.93 2.68 26.25
C VAL A 86 -2.29 3.96 25.70
N ARG A 87 -2.02 4.95 26.57
CA ARG A 87 -1.34 6.18 26.16
C ARG A 87 0.06 5.89 25.61
N ASN A 88 0.83 5.02 26.27
CA ASN A 88 2.20 4.71 25.86
C ASN A 88 2.27 3.92 24.56
N LEU A 89 1.32 2.99 24.33
CA LEU A 89 1.23 2.23 23.09
C LEU A 89 1.02 3.13 21.86
N LEU A 90 0.32 4.25 22.07
CA LEU A 90 -0.06 5.22 21.04
C LEU A 90 0.78 6.49 21.10
N LYS A 91 1.99 6.42 21.65
CA LYS A 91 2.99 7.47 21.46
C LYS A 91 3.60 7.30 20.08
N ASP A 92 2.92 7.77 19.05
CA ASP A 92 3.50 7.81 17.71
C ASP A 92 4.36 9.07 17.54
N GLU A 93 5.68 8.90 17.46
CA GLU A 93 6.60 10.01 17.17
C GLU A 93 6.43 10.54 15.73
N ARG A 94 5.67 9.84 14.87
CA ARG A 94 5.33 10.31 13.52
C ARG A 94 4.41 11.55 13.53
N SER A 95 3.70 11.83 14.61
CA SER A 95 2.79 12.99 14.70
C SER A 95 3.48 14.36 14.67
N ASN A 96 4.82 14.40 14.84
CA ASN A 96 5.61 15.63 14.75
C ASN A 96 6.12 15.94 13.33
N LYS A 97 5.93 15.03 12.37
CA LYS A 97 6.25 15.30 10.97
C LYS A 97 5.04 15.97 10.31
N GLU A 98 5.34 16.98 9.51
CA GLU A 98 4.42 17.90 8.82
C GLU A 98 3.01 17.34 8.59
N LYS A 99 1.98 18.13 8.91
CA LYS A 99 0.58 17.81 8.62
C LYS A 99 0.39 17.63 7.12
N LEU A 100 0.60 16.42 6.63
CA LEU A 100 0.27 16.05 5.26
C LEU A 100 -1.23 16.26 5.08
N LYS A 101 -1.63 16.82 3.93
CA LYS A 101 -3.05 17.05 3.60
C LYS A 101 -3.89 15.76 3.67
N ARG A 102 -3.25 14.59 3.57
CA ARG A 102 -3.83 13.26 3.68
C ARG A 102 -2.85 12.31 4.37
N PRO A 103 -3.32 11.33 5.15
CA PRO A 103 -2.46 10.27 5.65
C PRO A 103 -1.81 9.52 4.47
N PRO A 104 -0.55 9.06 4.62
CA PRO A 104 0.10 8.25 3.60
C PRO A 104 -0.64 6.92 3.43
N SER A 105 -0.79 6.45 2.20
CA SER A 105 -1.43 5.16 1.92
C SER A 105 -0.67 3.99 2.53
N THR A 106 -1.37 2.87 2.75
CA THR A 106 -0.77 1.62 3.25
C THR A 106 0.39 1.18 2.36
N SER A 107 0.21 1.22 1.03
CA SER A 107 1.26 0.79 0.10
C SER A 107 2.47 1.73 0.10
N PHE A 108 2.27 3.03 0.29
CA PHE A 108 3.36 3.99 0.43
C PHE A 108 4.19 3.71 1.67
N GLN A 109 3.52 3.54 2.83
CA GLN A 109 4.19 3.23 4.09
C GLN A 109 4.97 1.92 4.01
N PHE A 110 4.35 0.86 3.47
CA PHE A 110 4.98 -0.43 3.30
C PHE A 110 6.22 -0.36 2.40
N ARG A 111 6.12 0.30 1.24
CA ARG A 111 7.27 0.46 0.33
C ARG A 111 8.40 1.26 0.97
N ALA A 112 8.09 2.32 1.71
CA ALA A 112 9.09 3.11 2.41
C ALA A 112 9.83 2.26 3.45
N GLN A 113 9.10 1.46 4.24
CA GLN A 113 9.67 0.56 5.24
C GLN A 113 10.52 -0.55 4.61
N VAL A 114 10.04 -1.20 3.55
CA VAL A 114 10.80 -2.23 2.82
C VAL A 114 12.06 -1.65 2.20
N ASN A 115 11.98 -0.46 1.60
CA ASN A 115 13.16 0.19 1.02
C ASN A 115 14.22 0.52 2.09
N ALA A 116 13.79 1.04 3.25
CA ALA A 116 14.69 1.30 4.37
C ALA A 116 15.36 0.01 4.86
N LEU A 117 14.57 -1.05 5.05
CA LEU A 117 15.10 -2.36 5.44
C LEU A 117 16.10 -2.91 4.42
N VAL A 118 15.80 -2.83 3.12
CA VAL A 118 16.70 -3.30 2.07
C VAL A 118 17.99 -2.49 2.04
N GLN A 119 17.94 -1.17 2.28
CA GLN A 119 19.14 -0.35 2.42
C GLN A 119 20.00 -0.79 3.60
N ASP A 120 19.39 -1.06 4.75
CA ASP A 120 20.10 -1.57 5.94
C ASP A 120 20.76 -2.92 5.66
N LEU A 121 20.04 -3.85 5.04
CA LEU A 121 20.56 -5.16 4.68
C LEU A 121 21.71 -5.09 3.67
N ASN A 122 21.66 -4.14 2.73
CA ASN A 122 22.71 -3.93 1.74
C ASN A 122 24.03 -3.41 2.34
N MET A 123 23.99 -2.88 3.57
CA MET A 123 25.19 -2.48 4.32
C MET A 123 25.81 -3.65 5.10
N CYS A 124 25.15 -4.80 5.17
CA CYS A 124 25.63 -5.98 5.87
C CYS A 124 26.27 -7.00 4.91
N ASN A 125 26.96 -7.99 5.49
CA ASN A 125 27.39 -9.18 4.74
C ASN A 125 26.24 -10.22 4.75
N PRO A 126 25.63 -10.55 3.60
CA PRO A 126 24.44 -11.38 3.58
C PRO A 126 24.77 -12.87 3.76
N HIS A 127 23.95 -13.55 4.56
CA HIS A 127 23.96 -15.00 4.73
C HIS A 127 22.55 -15.55 4.48
N TYR A 128 22.40 -16.48 3.55
CA TYR A 128 21.09 -16.96 3.10
C TYR A 128 20.83 -18.39 3.55
N VAL A 129 19.66 -18.62 4.15
CA VAL A 129 19.08 -19.94 4.40
C VAL A 129 17.84 -20.07 3.52
N ARG A 130 17.66 -21.24 2.91
CA ARG A 130 16.48 -21.56 2.08
C ARG A 130 15.61 -22.58 2.79
#